data_AF-A0A9X1A6W5-F1
#
_entry.id   AF-A0A9X1A6W5-F1
#
_cell.length_a   1.000
_cell.length_b   1.000
_cell.length_c   1.000
_cell.angle_alpha   90.00
_cell.angle_beta   90.00
_cell.angle_gamma   90.00
#
_symmetry.space_group_name_H-M   'P 1'
#
loop_
_entity.id
_entity.type
_entity.pdbx_description
1 polymer ?
#
loop_
_entity_poly.entity_id
_entity_poly.type
_entity_poly.pdbx_seq_one_letter_code
_entity_poly.pdbx_strand_id
1 'polypeptide(L)' 'MIDASWVIVCRTTGKPVMETFNFELCQFVRSERYRVVPIRAWLASLNQQEHDHD' A
#
# COMPACT_ATOMS: atom_id res chain seq x y z
N MET A 1 6.49 16.52 -0.22
CA MET A 1 5.46 15.96 -1.12
C MET A 1 4.41 15.28 -0.25
N ILE A 2 3.17 15.73 -0.34
CA ILE A 2 2.02 15.06 0.29
C ILE A 2 1.59 13.97 -0.67
N ASP A 3 1.43 12.74 -0.18
CA ASP A 3 0.89 11.64 -0.95
C ASP A 3 -0.64 11.78 -1.08
N ALA A 4 -1.19 11.55 -2.28
CA ALA A 4 -2.61 11.77 -2.56
C ALA A 4 -3.51 10.72 -1.86
N SER A 5 -3.03 9.50 -1.71
CA SER A 5 -3.73 8.39 -1.04
C SER A 5 -2.73 7.33 -0.54
N TRP A 6 -3.24 6.40 0.26
CA TRP A 6 -2.49 5.28 0.82
C TRP A 6 -3.21 3.95 0.60
N VAL A 7 -2.43 2.91 0.35
CA VAL A 7 -2.89 1.53 0.20
C VAL A 7 -2.56 0.76 1.47
N ILE A 8 -3.57 0.10 2.04
CA ILE A 8 -3.43 -0.82 3.15
C ILE A 8 -3.26 -2.22 2.58
N VAL A 9 -2.13 -2.83 2.88
CA VAL A 9 -1.73 -4.15 2.35
C VAL A 9 -1.69 -5.16 3.48
N CYS A 10 -2.33 -6.32 3.28
CA CYS A 10 -2.22 -7.44 4.19
C CYS A 10 -0.79 -8.00 4.15
N ARG A 11 -0.13 -8.07 5.30
CA ARG A 11 1.25 -8.61 5.37
C ARG A 11 1.30 -10.10 5.06
N THR A 12 0.27 -10.86 5.45
CA THR A 12 0.23 -12.31 5.26
C THR A 12 0.10 -12.69 3.77
N THR A 13 -0.74 -11.98 3.03
CA THR A 13 -1.03 -12.32 1.63
C THR A 13 -0.27 -11.45 0.62
N GLY A 14 0.31 -10.34 1.07
CA GLY A 14 0.89 -9.32 0.20
C GLY A 14 -0.13 -8.53 -0.62
N LYS A 15 -1.45 -8.79 -0.45
CA LYS A 15 -2.50 -8.22 -1.28
C LYS A 15 -3.03 -6.89 -0.71
N PRO A 16 -3.39 -5.92 -1.57
CA PRO A 16 -4.07 -4.72 -1.13
C PRO A 16 -5.47 -5.09 -0.61
N VAL A 17 -5.88 -4.45 0.49
CA VAL A 17 -7.19 -4.66 1.12
C VAL A 17 -8.09 -3.45 0.92
N MET A 18 -7.51 -2.25 0.96
CA MET A 18 -8.23 -0.99 0.79
C MET A 18 -7.28 0.13 0.38
N GLU A 19 -7.79 1.11 -0.36
CA GLU A 19 -7.18 2.42 -0.54
C GLU A 19 -7.96 3.48 0.27
N THR A 20 -7.25 4.45 0.84
CA THR A 20 -7.86 5.58 1.55
C THR A 20 -7.13 6.90 1.28
N PHE A 21 -7.89 7.99 1.30
CA PHE A 21 -7.40 9.37 1.27
C PHE A 21 -7.34 9.98 2.69
N ASN A 22 -7.80 9.25 3.70
CA ASN A 22 -7.78 9.68 5.09
C ASN A 22 -6.48 9.26 5.78
N PHE A 23 -5.58 10.21 5.99
CA PHE A 23 -4.31 9.97 6.66
C PHE A 23 -4.48 9.55 8.13
N GLU A 24 -5.49 10.05 8.83
CA GLU A 24 -5.74 9.68 10.23
C GLU A 24 -6.10 8.19 10.35
N LEU A 25 -6.90 7.66 9.42
CA LEU A 25 -7.22 6.24 9.39
C LEU A 25 -5.95 5.37 9.30
N CYS A 26 -4.94 5.84 8.56
CA CYS A 26 -3.67 5.13 8.42
C CYS A 26 -2.94 4.95 9.76
N GLN A 27 -3.14 5.85 10.73
CA GLN A 27 -2.50 5.77 12.06
C GLN A 27 -3.14 4.71 12.95
N PHE A 28 -4.39 4.33 12.71
CA PHE A 28 -5.11 3.31 13.47
C PHE A 28 -5.00 1.90 12.87
N VAL A 29 -4.29 1.76 11.75
CA VAL A 29 -4.06 0.45 11.12
C VAL A 29 -3.21 -0.43 12.04
N ARG A 30 -3.68 -1.66 12.30
CA ARG A 30 -2.95 -2.67 13.07
C ARG A 30 -1.68 -3.09 12.30
N SER A 31 -0.56 -2.45 12.62
CA SER A 31 0.72 -2.56 11.91
C SER A 31 1.33 -3.96 11.90
N GLU A 32 0.94 -4.81 12.85
CA GLU A 32 1.29 -6.24 12.90
C GLU A 32 0.69 -7.04 11.74
N ARG A 33 -0.54 -6.71 11.32
CA ARG A 33 -1.28 -7.44 10.28
C ARG A 33 -1.22 -6.76 8.92
N TYR A 34 -1.10 -5.44 8.94
CA TYR A 34 -1.18 -4.62 7.75
C TYR A 34 0.01 -3.66 7.67
N ARG A 35 0.35 -3.26 6.46
CA ARG A 35 1.25 -2.13 6.22
C ARG A 35 0.51 -1.07 5.41
N VAL A 36 0.78 0.19 5.73
CA VAL A 36 0.31 1.34 4.96
C VAL A 36 1.40 1.74 3.99
N VAL A 37 1.07 1.87 2.71
CA VAL A 37 2.02 2.22 1.65
C VAL A 37 1.47 3.44 0.90
N PRO A 38 2.27 4.49 0.66
CA PRO A 38 1.87 5.56 -0.24
C PRO A 38 1.49 5.04 -1.62
N ILE A 39 0.42 5.54 -2.23
CA ILE A 39 -0.08 5.03 -3.51
C ILE A 39 0.99 5.02 -4.62
N ARG A 40 1.82 6.06 -4.71
CA ARG A 40 2.90 6.13 -5.70
C ARG A 40 3.91 4.99 -5.54
N ALA A 41 4.23 4.62 -4.31
CA ALA A 41 5.19 3.56 -4.02
C ALA A 41 4.58 2.19 -4.31
N TRP A 42 3.28 2.02 -4.04
CA TRP A 42 2.56 0.81 -4.41
C TRP A 42 2.52 0.62 -5.93
N LEU A 43 2.10 1.62 -6.69
CA LEU A 43 2.03 1.56 -8.16
C LEU A 43 3.42 1.30 -8.79
N ALA A 44 4.47 1.95 -8.28
CA ALA A 44 5.84 1.69 -8.73
C ALA A 44 6.26 0.23 -8.50
N SER A 45 5.83 -0.38 -7.38
CA SER A 45 6.15 -1.79 -7.08
C SER A 45 5.42 -2.77 -8.00
N LEU A 46 4.21 -2.44 -8.48
CA LEU A 46 3.48 -3.29 -9.43
C LEU A 46 4.17 -3.33 -10.79
N ASN A 47 4.63 -2.17 -11.27
CA ASN A 47 5.33 -2.09 -12.55
C ASN A 47 6.67 -2.84 -12.53
N GLN A 48 7.32 -2.95 -11.36
CA GLN A 48 8.54 -3.76 -11.23
C GLN A 48 8.24 -5.26 -11.31
N GLN A 49 7.11 -5.72 -10.77
CA GLN A 49 6.73 -7.14 -10.83
C GLN A 49 6.37 -7.61 -12.25
N GLU A 50 5.85 -6.72 -13.09
CA GLU A 50 5.56 -7.04 -14.49
C GLU A 50 6.81 -7.29 -15.33
N HIS A 51 7.94 -6.65 -15.00
CA HIS A 51 9.21 -6.81 -15.73
C HIS A 51 10.05 -8.03 -15.33
N ASP A 52 9.76 -8.68 -14.20
CA ASP A 52 10.47 -9.88 -13.73
C ASP A 52 9.89 -11.19 -14.29
N HIS A 53 8.85 -11.13 -15.13
CA HIS A 53 8.21 -12.28 -15.77
C HIS A 53 8.55 -12.48 -17.26
N ASP A 54 9.49 -11.70 -17.80
CA ASP A 54 10.10 -11.87 -19.15
C ASP A 54 11.47 -12.57 -19.08
#